data_AF-A0A6P1NQ19-F1
#
_entry.id   AF-A0A6P1NQ19-F1
#
_cell.length_a   1.000
_cell.length_b   1.000
_cell.length_c   1.000
_cell.angle_alpha   90.00
_cell.angle_beta   90.00
_cell.angle_gamma   90.00
#
_symmetry.space_group_name_H-M   'P 1'
#
loop_
_entity.id
_entity.type
_entity.pdbx_description
1 polymer ?
#
loop_
_entity_poly.entity_id
_entity_poly.type
_entity_poly.pdbx_seq_one_letter_code
_entity_poly.pdbx_strand_id
1 'polypeptide(L)'
;MGTLDRITESLLNSFIEQEQLQYLKPHEAFEHFAAFSVIAPKLHESLSTDDVAVGQGSTPGIDSLAIVTNGALISSPDELDELTKSGSSIDVDFYFIQSKTSGKFEGARMADFADEVRSFFQSNDVHASLQEAKELTTKLLSLGMRLKRNPTCHMYYVTPGRWSDDPFLQKKIATSVERLEDTNMFSKVIFTPVGANQLQDMYRAAHSKTEVNFTFSSKVTLPRIEGVQQSYIGVLPGSQFLQIIRDVDGDLRRGIFEDNVRDFQGSNNTVNAKIRTSIENSGDRFSVLNNGVTIVAKAATVLGDDFTLEDFQIVNGCQTSNVLFEARDSLASVTIPVRIIVTQDDSIATQITDATNSQSQVKTEDLYSLLQFQRKLEAFFATYSEAERLYYERRSQQYRAISNTPRSRVVTRAQLVKSFASVFLDEPNRASRYYSTLYSVLGDRLFNDDHELESYYSAAVALFRSEALFRSGVLKNELKPVRYHLLQAVRHLVVGSKLEPFNSAAQKKTAAAFAALLWNPDHSESIFKTAAKIVIDASDGNELTRDFSKLATFTKRVAEEAATARALSKSKPWILP
;
A
#
# COMPACT_ATOMS: atom_id res chain seq x y z
N MET A 1 19.19 17.76 -23.02
CA MET A 1 18.10 16.94 -22.46
C MET A 1 17.32 16.37 -23.64
N GLY A 2 17.14 15.05 -23.72
CA GLY A 2 16.18 14.49 -24.67
C GLY A 2 14.81 15.03 -24.27
N THR A 3 14.17 15.78 -25.15
CA THR A 3 12.85 16.34 -24.87
C THR A 3 11.86 15.19 -24.72
N LEU A 4 11.29 15.05 -23.52
CA LEU A 4 10.09 14.26 -23.30
C LEU A 4 9.05 14.67 -24.34
N ASP A 5 8.29 13.71 -24.87
CA ASP A 5 7.14 14.08 -25.68
C ASP A 5 6.11 14.82 -24.81
N ARG A 6 5.30 15.67 -25.45
CA ARG A 6 4.36 16.55 -24.77
C ARG A 6 3.36 15.81 -23.88
N ILE A 7 2.98 14.58 -24.23
CA ILE A 7 2.01 13.81 -23.45
C ILE A 7 2.69 13.27 -22.19
N THR A 8 3.86 12.64 -22.32
CA THR A 8 4.61 12.16 -21.16
C THR A 8 4.99 13.29 -20.22
N GLU A 9 5.41 14.45 -20.75
CA GLU A 9 5.69 15.64 -19.94
C GLU A 9 4.45 16.14 -19.18
N SER A 10 3.28 16.17 -19.84
CA SER A 10 2.04 16.54 -19.17
C SER A 10 1.67 15.59 -18.04
N LEU A 11 1.78 14.28 -18.25
CA LEU A 11 1.48 13.28 -17.21
C LEU A 11 2.48 13.36 -16.05
N LEU A 12 3.77 13.53 -16.36
CA LEU A 12 4.80 13.74 -15.35
C LEU A 12 4.52 14.98 -14.50
N ASN A 13 4.14 16.10 -15.12
CA ASN A 13 3.81 17.33 -14.38
C ASN A 13 2.59 17.15 -13.48
N SER A 14 1.53 16.48 -13.98
CA SER A 14 0.37 16.13 -13.15
C SER A 14 0.74 15.23 -11.96
N PHE A 15 1.60 14.25 -12.19
CA PHE A 15 2.13 13.38 -11.12
C PHE A 15 2.93 14.18 -10.08
N ILE A 16 3.85 15.04 -10.52
CA ILE A 16 4.66 15.90 -9.64
C ILE A 16 3.76 16.78 -8.77
N GLU A 17 2.70 17.34 -9.35
CA GLU A 17 1.75 18.18 -8.62
C GLU A 17 0.96 17.36 -7.58
N GLN A 18 0.44 16.20 -7.99
CA GLN A 18 -0.37 15.33 -7.15
C GLN A 18 0.40 14.72 -5.98
N GLU A 19 1.64 14.29 -6.21
CA GLU A 19 2.55 13.72 -5.20
C GLU A 19 3.35 14.81 -4.43
N GLN A 20 3.22 16.08 -4.82
CA GLN A 20 3.96 17.21 -4.25
C GLN A 20 5.49 17.06 -4.31
N LEU A 21 6.00 16.65 -5.47
CA LEU A 21 7.41 16.37 -5.72
C LEU A 21 8.16 17.53 -6.40
N GLN A 22 7.64 18.76 -6.34
CA GLN A 22 8.25 19.93 -7.01
C GLN A 22 9.66 20.26 -6.51
N TYR A 23 10.04 19.73 -5.35
CA TYR A 23 11.37 19.90 -4.76
C TYR A 23 12.44 18.98 -5.39
N LEU A 24 12.03 17.93 -6.10
CA LEU A 24 12.94 16.99 -6.76
C LEU A 24 13.50 17.56 -8.06
N LYS A 25 14.70 17.10 -8.45
CA LYS A 25 15.24 17.42 -9.78
C LYS A 25 14.42 16.68 -10.87
N PRO A 26 14.40 17.17 -12.13
CA PRO A 26 13.58 16.56 -13.18
C PRO A 26 13.83 15.07 -13.43
N HIS A 27 15.08 14.59 -13.31
CA HIS A 27 15.38 13.17 -13.50
C HIS A 27 14.91 12.33 -12.31
N GLU A 28 15.08 12.80 -11.08
CA GLU A 28 14.57 12.16 -9.87
C GLU A 28 13.03 12.09 -9.91
N ALA A 29 12.36 13.17 -10.29
CA ALA A 29 10.91 13.15 -10.47
C ALA A 29 10.46 12.13 -11.53
N PHE A 30 11.25 11.94 -12.59
CA PHE A 30 10.98 10.91 -13.61
C PHE A 30 11.21 9.49 -13.08
N GLU A 31 12.20 9.28 -12.21
CA GLU A 31 12.42 8.00 -11.52
C GLU A 31 11.20 7.63 -10.66
N HIS A 32 10.70 8.57 -9.85
CA HIS A 32 9.49 8.39 -9.05
C HIS A 32 8.26 8.12 -9.93
N PHE A 33 8.12 8.83 -11.05
CA PHE A 33 7.02 8.62 -12.01
C PHE A 33 7.06 7.23 -12.65
N ALA A 34 8.25 6.75 -13.04
CA ALA A 34 8.45 5.41 -13.57
C ALA A 34 8.15 4.35 -12.50
N ALA A 35 8.66 4.53 -11.28
CA ALA A 35 8.41 3.62 -10.16
C ALA A 35 6.93 3.50 -9.84
N PHE A 36 6.22 4.63 -9.75
CA PHE A 36 4.78 4.65 -9.51
C PHE A 36 4.00 3.90 -10.60
N SER A 37 4.30 4.20 -11.86
CA SER A 37 3.60 3.62 -13.01
C SER A 37 3.74 2.10 -13.07
N VAL A 38 4.89 1.57 -12.66
CA VAL A 38 5.18 0.13 -12.65
C VAL A 38 4.61 -0.56 -11.42
N ILE A 39 4.84 0.01 -10.23
CA ILE A 39 4.63 -0.71 -8.96
C ILE A 39 3.21 -0.52 -8.42
N ALA A 40 2.63 0.69 -8.53
CA ALA A 40 1.33 0.96 -7.91
C ALA A 40 0.19 0.02 -8.36
N PRO A 41 0.11 -0.43 -9.64
CA PRO A 41 -0.88 -1.44 -10.05
C PRO A 41 -0.69 -2.82 -9.40
N LYS A 42 0.50 -3.11 -8.88
CA LYS A 42 0.88 -4.42 -8.29
C LYS A 42 0.60 -4.52 -6.80
N LEU A 43 0.24 -3.41 -6.16
CA LEU A 43 0.02 -3.34 -4.73
C LEU A 43 -1.47 -3.27 -4.39
N HIS A 44 -1.84 -3.82 -3.23
CA HIS A 44 -3.18 -3.61 -2.63
C HIS A 44 -3.30 -2.22 -2.02
N GLU A 45 -2.19 -1.73 -1.45
CA GLU A 45 -2.15 -0.47 -0.74
C GLU A 45 -1.69 0.68 -1.65
N SER A 46 -1.93 1.91 -1.21
CA SER A 46 -1.41 3.10 -1.87
C SER A 46 0.13 3.11 -1.78
N LEU A 47 0.81 3.32 -2.90
CA LEU A 47 2.27 3.38 -2.96
C LEU A 47 2.76 4.80 -2.60
N SER A 48 3.66 4.88 -1.62
CA SER A 48 4.58 6.02 -1.50
C SER A 48 5.86 5.70 -2.28
N THR A 49 6.21 6.53 -3.25
CA THR A 49 7.40 6.28 -4.09
C THR A 49 8.72 6.41 -3.32
N ASP A 50 8.71 7.13 -2.20
CA ASP A 50 9.83 7.19 -1.24
C ASP A 50 10.17 5.82 -0.63
N ASP A 51 9.20 4.89 -0.56
CA ASP A 51 9.41 3.57 0.05
C ASP A 51 10.10 2.58 -0.90
N VAL A 52 10.15 2.90 -2.20
CA VAL A 52 10.75 2.05 -3.25
C VAL A 52 11.93 2.72 -3.96
N ALA A 53 12.12 4.03 -3.78
CA ALA A 53 13.25 4.77 -4.32
C ALA A 53 14.53 4.43 -3.55
N VAL A 54 15.63 4.20 -4.28
CA VAL A 54 16.93 3.81 -3.68
C VAL A 54 17.73 5.04 -3.19
N GLY A 55 17.21 6.27 -3.36
CA GLY A 55 17.74 7.51 -2.76
C GLY A 55 18.93 8.14 -3.49
N GLN A 56 19.35 9.34 -3.05
CA GLN A 56 20.43 10.11 -3.68
C GLN A 56 21.80 9.46 -3.47
N GLY A 57 22.55 9.32 -4.57
CA GLY A 57 23.85 8.61 -4.59
C GLY A 57 23.75 7.17 -5.10
N SER A 58 22.70 6.87 -5.87
CA SER A 58 22.44 5.60 -6.56
C SER A 58 23.71 4.80 -6.86
N THR A 59 23.72 3.53 -6.43
CA THR A 59 24.53 2.49 -7.07
C THR A 59 24.40 2.66 -8.58
N PRO A 60 25.48 2.57 -9.39
CA PRO A 60 25.31 2.54 -10.83
C PRO A 60 24.27 1.46 -11.16
N GLY A 61 23.11 1.80 -11.73
CA GLY A 61 22.19 0.79 -12.26
C GLY A 61 20.74 0.79 -11.76
N ILE A 62 20.47 0.89 -10.45
CA ILE A 62 19.13 0.64 -9.88
C ILE A 62 18.56 1.92 -9.24
N ASP A 63 17.47 2.43 -9.80
CA ASP A 63 16.83 3.67 -9.31
C ASP A 63 15.70 3.36 -8.33
N SER A 64 15.00 2.23 -8.50
CA SER A 64 13.95 1.76 -7.58
C SER A 64 13.94 0.24 -7.42
N LEU A 65 13.58 -0.19 -6.21
CA LEU A 65 13.44 -1.59 -5.81
C LEU A 65 12.17 -1.76 -4.96
N ALA A 66 11.28 -2.68 -5.36
CA ALA A 66 10.17 -3.14 -4.55
C ALA A 66 10.20 -4.65 -4.37
N ILE A 67 9.97 -5.10 -3.13
CA ILE A 67 9.79 -6.51 -2.77
C ILE A 67 8.32 -6.69 -2.40
N VAL A 68 7.57 -7.35 -3.28
CA VAL A 68 6.13 -7.53 -3.11
C VAL A 68 5.86 -8.96 -2.67
N THR A 69 5.17 -9.12 -1.54
CA THR A 69 4.76 -10.42 -1.02
C THR A 69 3.24 -10.48 -0.95
N ASN A 70 2.63 -11.44 -1.66
CA ASN A 70 1.18 -11.60 -1.72
C ASN A 70 0.42 -10.29 -2.07
N GLY A 71 1.05 -9.40 -2.85
CA GLY A 71 0.51 -8.09 -3.26
C GLY A 71 0.64 -6.95 -2.24
N ALA A 72 1.32 -7.19 -1.11
CA ALA A 72 1.74 -6.15 -0.17
C ALA A 72 3.21 -5.79 -0.39
N LEU A 73 3.54 -4.51 -0.32
CA LEU A 73 4.93 -4.05 -0.32
C LEU A 73 5.55 -4.37 1.04
N ILE A 74 6.70 -5.05 1.04
CA ILE A 74 7.45 -5.38 2.25
C ILE A 74 8.76 -4.64 2.23
N SER A 75 8.98 -3.87 3.29
CA SER A 75 10.14 -2.99 3.42
C SER A 75 11.05 -3.38 4.59
N SER A 76 10.68 -4.39 5.37
CA SER A 76 11.50 -4.85 6.50
C SER A 76 11.41 -6.35 6.77
N PRO A 77 12.46 -6.94 7.37
CA PRO A 77 12.46 -8.32 7.84
C PRO A 77 11.35 -8.66 8.86
N ASP A 78 10.87 -7.69 9.65
CA ASP A 78 9.83 -7.95 10.66
C ASP A 78 8.44 -8.08 10.02
N GLU A 79 8.15 -7.23 9.02
CA GLU A 79 6.92 -7.34 8.23
C GLU A 79 6.82 -8.72 7.58
N LEU A 80 7.96 -9.24 7.09
CA LEU A 80 8.04 -10.61 6.57
C LEU A 80 7.78 -11.68 7.65
N ASP A 81 8.37 -11.55 8.84
CA ASP A 81 8.12 -12.52 9.93
C ASP A 81 6.64 -12.57 10.31
N GLU A 82 6.00 -11.42 10.35
CA GLU A 82 4.58 -11.30 10.69
C GLU A 82 3.69 -11.93 9.62
N LEU A 83 3.99 -11.72 8.33
CA LEU A 83 3.35 -12.45 7.24
C LEU A 83 3.52 -13.96 7.39
N THR A 84 4.70 -14.44 7.77
CA THR A 84 4.95 -15.87 7.90
C THR A 84 4.22 -16.54 9.08
N LYS A 85 3.81 -15.77 10.11
CA LYS A 85 3.05 -16.28 11.27
C LYS A 85 1.61 -16.61 10.94
N SER A 86 1.04 -16.01 9.89
CA SER A 86 -0.33 -16.28 9.44
C SER A 86 -0.54 -17.69 8.88
N GLY A 87 0.55 -18.42 8.58
CA GLY A 87 0.51 -19.76 7.99
C GLY A 87 0.22 -19.80 6.49
N SER A 88 0.04 -18.64 5.83
CA SER A 88 -0.15 -18.57 4.38
C SER A 88 1.15 -18.88 3.63
N SER A 89 1.04 -19.57 2.49
CA SER A 89 2.14 -19.69 1.53
C SER A 89 2.53 -18.31 0.99
N ILE A 90 3.81 -18.05 0.82
CA ILE A 90 4.36 -16.75 0.46
C ILE A 90 4.69 -16.75 -1.03
N ASP A 91 4.03 -15.89 -1.81
CA ASP A 91 4.39 -15.61 -3.21
C ASP A 91 5.13 -14.28 -3.27
N VAL A 92 6.25 -14.25 -4.00
CA VAL A 92 7.20 -13.13 -3.96
C VAL A 92 7.56 -12.69 -5.36
N ASP A 93 7.45 -11.39 -5.58
CA ASP A 93 7.86 -10.73 -6.81
C ASP A 93 8.81 -9.57 -6.48
N PHE A 94 10.00 -9.60 -7.08
CA PHE A 94 10.97 -8.52 -7.04
C PHE A 94 10.77 -7.61 -8.24
N TYR A 95 10.74 -6.30 -8.01
CA TYR A 95 10.64 -5.30 -9.06
C TYR A 95 11.85 -4.36 -8.98
N PHE A 96 12.72 -4.45 -9.98
CA PHE A 96 13.83 -3.53 -10.18
C PHE A 96 13.52 -2.59 -11.32
N ILE A 97 13.79 -1.30 -11.14
CA ILE A 97 13.50 -0.29 -12.14
C ILE A 97 14.73 0.57 -12.33
N GLN A 98 15.12 0.71 -13.60
CA GLN A 98 16.03 1.76 -14.04
C GLN A 98 15.29 2.67 -15.01
N SER A 99 15.37 3.97 -14.78
CA SER A 99 14.83 4.98 -15.65
C SER A 99 15.95 5.82 -16.27
N LYS A 100 15.69 6.31 -17.49
CA LYS A 100 16.54 7.30 -18.15
C LYS A 100 15.66 8.34 -18.80
N THR A 101 16.06 9.60 -18.69
CA THR A 101 15.41 10.71 -19.41
C THR A 101 15.91 10.84 -20.86
N SER A 102 16.84 9.99 -21.30
CA SER A 102 17.29 9.95 -22.70
C SER A 102 16.29 9.16 -23.56
N GLY A 103 15.96 9.67 -24.75
CA GLY A 103 15.00 9.03 -25.65
C GLY A 103 15.53 7.81 -26.41
N LYS A 104 16.53 7.09 -25.88
CA LYS A 104 17.19 5.96 -26.57
C LYS A 104 17.35 4.76 -25.64
N PHE A 105 17.19 3.57 -26.23
CA PHE A 105 17.55 2.31 -25.59
C PHE A 105 19.01 1.99 -25.88
N GLU A 106 19.84 1.98 -24.84
CA GLU A 106 21.27 1.74 -24.95
C GLU A 106 21.61 0.35 -24.40
N GLY A 107 21.95 -0.59 -25.28
CA GLY A 107 22.21 -1.97 -24.87
C GLY A 107 23.39 -2.14 -23.91
N ALA A 108 24.30 -1.16 -23.78
CA ALA A 108 25.31 -1.18 -22.71
C ALA A 108 24.65 -0.93 -21.35
N ARG A 109 23.88 0.15 -21.22
CA ARG A 109 23.16 0.51 -19.98
C ARG A 109 22.16 -0.56 -19.52
N MET A 110 21.45 -1.17 -20.46
CA MET A 110 20.52 -2.27 -20.14
C MET A 110 21.26 -3.50 -19.60
N ALA A 111 22.46 -3.79 -20.11
CA ALA A 111 23.29 -4.87 -19.62
C ALA A 111 23.88 -4.53 -18.24
N ASP A 112 24.38 -3.31 -18.06
CA ASP A 112 24.89 -2.81 -16.76
C ASP A 112 23.80 -2.94 -15.69
N PHE A 113 22.57 -2.52 -15.99
CA PHE A 113 21.43 -2.68 -15.09
C PHE A 113 21.18 -4.14 -14.69
N ALA A 114 21.19 -5.05 -15.66
CA ALA A 114 21.03 -6.47 -15.38
C ALA A 114 22.16 -7.06 -14.53
N ASP A 115 23.39 -6.62 -14.79
CA ASP A 115 24.55 -7.05 -14.03
C ASP A 115 24.49 -6.56 -12.58
N GLU A 116 23.94 -5.37 -12.34
CA GLU A 116 23.73 -4.80 -11.00
C GLU A 116 22.63 -5.51 -10.24
N VAL A 117 21.50 -5.82 -10.90
CA VAL A 117 20.45 -6.68 -10.31
C VAL A 117 21.03 -8.05 -9.94
N ARG A 118 21.85 -8.65 -10.81
CA ARG A 118 22.51 -9.92 -10.52
C ARG A 118 23.50 -9.81 -9.35
N SER A 119 24.28 -8.73 -9.31
CA SER A 119 25.22 -8.45 -8.22
C SER A 119 24.48 -8.35 -6.88
N PHE A 120 23.34 -7.66 -6.83
CA PHE A 120 22.48 -7.57 -5.65
C PHE A 120 22.12 -8.95 -5.08
N PHE A 121 21.83 -9.95 -5.92
CA PHE A 121 21.53 -11.30 -5.45
C PHE A 121 22.76 -12.11 -5.05
N GLN A 122 23.91 -11.92 -5.71
CA GLN A 122 25.12 -12.74 -5.50
C GLN A 122 26.06 -12.21 -4.40
N SER A 123 26.13 -10.89 -4.20
CA SER A 123 27.03 -10.23 -3.25
C SER A 123 26.30 -9.91 -1.95
N ASN A 124 27.02 -9.98 -0.82
CA ASN A 124 26.57 -9.41 0.46
C ASN A 124 27.00 -7.95 0.62
N ASP A 125 27.98 -7.50 -0.16
CA ASP A 125 28.44 -6.12 -0.19
C ASP A 125 27.65 -5.38 -1.27
N VAL A 126 26.63 -4.64 -0.83
CA VAL A 126 25.79 -3.78 -1.66
C VAL A 126 25.90 -2.34 -1.16
N HIS A 127 25.52 -1.39 -2.00
CA HIS A 127 25.49 0.01 -1.57
C HIS A 127 24.60 0.20 -0.34
N ALA A 128 24.95 1.13 0.55
CA ALA A 128 24.27 1.34 1.84
C ALA A 128 22.75 1.52 1.70
N SER A 129 22.28 2.14 0.62
CA SER A 129 20.85 2.32 0.37
C SER A 129 20.09 1.05 -0.04
N LEU A 130 20.79 0.00 -0.45
CA LEU A 130 20.21 -1.31 -0.77
C LEU A 130 20.36 -2.33 0.36
N GLN A 131 21.06 -1.98 1.44
CA GLN A 131 21.41 -2.90 2.52
C GLN A 131 20.18 -3.50 3.21
N GLU A 132 19.19 -2.66 3.57
CA GLU A 132 17.94 -3.15 4.19
C GLU A 132 17.19 -4.13 3.25
N ALA A 133 17.13 -3.80 1.96
CA ALA A 133 16.49 -4.66 0.96
C ALA A 133 17.27 -5.98 0.74
N LYS A 134 18.60 -5.95 0.85
CA LYS A 134 19.45 -7.13 0.77
C LYS A 134 19.25 -8.07 1.96
N GLU A 135 19.15 -7.52 3.16
CA GLU A 135 18.85 -8.28 4.38
C GLU A 135 17.48 -8.95 4.29
N LEU A 136 16.46 -8.20 3.86
CA LEU A 136 15.12 -8.71 3.60
C LEU A 136 15.14 -9.82 2.55
N THR A 137 15.83 -9.62 1.42
CA THR A 137 15.97 -10.62 0.36
C THR A 137 16.63 -11.90 0.86
N THR A 138 17.71 -11.77 1.63
CA THR A 138 18.45 -12.91 2.19
C THR A 138 17.55 -13.73 3.12
N LYS A 139 16.78 -13.06 3.98
CA LYS A 139 15.81 -13.70 4.87
C LYS A 139 14.69 -14.37 4.08
N LEU A 140 14.16 -13.70 3.07
CA LEU A 140 13.08 -14.23 2.22
C LEU A 140 13.51 -15.50 1.50
N LEU A 141 14.70 -15.50 0.89
CA LEU A 141 15.22 -16.68 0.19
C LEU A 141 15.51 -17.86 1.15
N SER A 142 15.71 -17.58 2.45
CA SER A 142 15.88 -18.62 3.47
C SER A 142 14.57 -19.32 3.88
N LEU A 143 13.40 -18.82 3.46
CA LEU A 143 12.09 -19.36 3.86
C LEU A 143 11.79 -20.74 3.24
N GLY A 144 12.51 -21.15 2.19
CA GLY A 144 12.46 -22.48 1.59
C GLY A 144 11.03 -22.96 1.32
N MET A 145 10.60 -24.00 2.03
CA MET A 145 9.28 -24.63 1.85
C MET A 145 8.06 -23.72 2.11
N ARG A 146 8.25 -22.55 2.74
CA ARG A 146 7.15 -21.59 2.93
C ARG A 146 6.85 -20.75 1.69
N LEU A 147 7.79 -20.70 0.74
CA LEU A 147 7.56 -20.06 -0.55
C LEU A 147 6.63 -20.94 -1.40
N LYS A 148 5.61 -20.33 -2.00
CA LYS A 148 4.69 -21.01 -2.91
C LYS A 148 5.41 -21.52 -4.16
N ARG A 149 6.40 -20.75 -4.61
CA ARG A 149 7.32 -21.00 -5.73
C ARG A 149 8.59 -20.18 -5.49
N ASN A 150 9.66 -20.47 -6.22
CA ASN A 150 10.78 -19.54 -6.28
C ASN A 150 10.28 -18.15 -6.75
N PRO A 151 10.83 -17.05 -6.22
CA PRO A 151 10.36 -15.70 -6.56
C PRO A 151 10.41 -15.39 -8.05
N THR A 152 9.59 -14.43 -8.49
CA THR A 152 9.73 -13.83 -9.83
C THR A 152 10.63 -12.61 -9.74
N CYS A 153 11.53 -12.42 -10.71
CA CYS A 153 12.32 -11.20 -10.85
C CYS A 153 11.84 -10.41 -12.06
N HIS A 154 11.32 -9.20 -11.83
CA HIS A 154 10.92 -8.27 -12.86
C HIS A 154 11.92 -7.11 -12.92
N MET A 155 12.36 -6.81 -14.13
CA MET A 155 13.29 -5.73 -14.41
C MET A 155 12.68 -4.81 -15.46
N TYR A 156 12.52 -3.53 -15.12
CA TYR A 156 11.97 -2.53 -16.03
C TYR A 156 13.05 -1.51 -16.40
N TYR A 157 13.32 -1.38 -17.69
CA TYR A 157 14.19 -0.33 -18.22
C TYR A 157 13.33 0.72 -18.92
N VAL A 158 13.12 1.85 -18.27
CA VAL A 158 12.12 2.86 -18.64
C VAL A 158 12.78 4.08 -19.30
N THR A 159 12.34 4.43 -20.51
CA THR A 159 12.81 5.63 -21.21
C THR A 159 11.65 6.34 -21.93
N PRO A 160 11.77 7.66 -22.20
CA PRO A 160 10.83 8.35 -23.09
C PRO A 160 11.07 8.03 -24.58
N GLY A 161 11.94 7.05 -24.89
CA GLY A 161 12.16 6.59 -26.25
C GLY A 161 11.03 5.70 -26.76
N ARG A 162 11.13 5.32 -28.04
CA ARG A 162 10.26 4.29 -28.64
C ARG A 162 10.99 2.96 -28.65
N TRP A 163 10.40 1.94 -28.02
CA TRP A 163 10.88 0.57 -28.18
C TRP A 163 10.56 0.08 -29.60
N SER A 164 11.53 -0.53 -30.26
CA SER A 164 11.44 -0.93 -31.68
C SER A 164 11.71 -2.41 -31.92
N ASP A 165 11.72 -3.23 -30.87
CA ASP A 165 12.03 -4.67 -30.94
C ASP A 165 13.34 -4.97 -31.70
N ASP A 166 14.35 -4.14 -31.48
CA ASP A 166 15.65 -4.29 -32.13
C ASP A 166 16.27 -5.67 -31.80
N PRO A 167 16.63 -6.50 -32.80
CA PRO A 167 17.12 -7.86 -32.55
C PRO A 167 18.40 -7.93 -31.72
N PHE A 168 19.28 -6.92 -31.81
CA PHE A 168 20.51 -6.87 -31.04
C PHE A 168 20.21 -6.57 -29.57
N LEU A 169 19.32 -5.61 -29.30
CA LEU A 169 18.87 -5.31 -27.93
C LEU A 169 18.07 -6.49 -27.32
N GLN A 170 17.21 -7.15 -28.11
CA GLN A 170 16.48 -8.35 -27.69
C GLN A 170 17.45 -9.49 -27.33
N LYS A 171 18.49 -9.72 -28.13
CA LYS A 171 19.53 -10.72 -27.80
C LYS A 171 20.26 -10.38 -26.50
N LYS A 172 20.59 -9.10 -26.27
CA LYS A 172 21.20 -8.66 -25.02
C LYS A 172 20.28 -8.89 -23.82
N ILE A 173 19.01 -8.56 -23.95
CA ILE A 173 18.00 -8.84 -22.93
C ILE A 173 17.97 -10.35 -22.63
N ALA A 174 17.87 -11.20 -23.66
CA ALA A 174 17.83 -12.65 -23.49
C ALA A 174 19.06 -13.18 -22.75
N THR A 175 20.27 -12.73 -23.11
CA THR A 175 21.51 -13.10 -22.41
C THR A 175 21.50 -12.63 -20.94
N SER A 176 20.98 -11.44 -20.66
CA SER A 176 20.86 -10.93 -19.28
C SER A 176 19.86 -11.74 -18.45
N VAL A 177 18.74 -12.13 -19.04
CA VAL A 177 17.69 -12.97 -18.42
C VAL A 177 18.28 -14.36 -18.10
N GLU A 178 18.91 -15.01 -19.08
CA GLU A 178 19.54 -16.33 -18.93
C GLU A 178 20.56 -16.35 -17.77
N ARG A 179 21.42 -15.32 -17.68
CA ARG A 179 22.42 -15.20 -16.60
C ARG A 179 21.82 -15.08 -15.20
N LEU A 180 20.61 -14.55 -15.07
CA LEU A 180 19.88 -14.47 -13.81
C LEU A 180 19.13 -15.78 -13.54
N GLU A 181 18.55 -16.41 -14.55
CA GLU A 181 17.91 -17.72 -14.43
C GLU A 181 18.91 -18.81 -14.01
N ASP A 182 20.15 -18.75 -14.51
CA ASP A 182 21.26 -19.64 -14.13
C ASP A 182 21.62 -19.60 -12.63
N THR A 183 21.21 -18.55 -11.92
CA THR A 183 21.37 -18.49 -10.45
C THR A 183 20.47 -19.49 -9.72
N ASN A 184 19.46 -20.05 -10.40
CA ASN A 184 18.45 -20.95 -9.86
C ASN A 184 17.66 -20.39 -8.66
N MET A 185 17.68 -19.06 -8.48
CA MET A 185 16.96 -18.37 -7.40
C MET A 185 15.51 -18.02 -7.78
N PHE A 186 15.19 -17.98 -9.07
CA PHE A 186 13.91 -17.47 -9.57
C PHE A 186 13.10 -18.56 -10.27
N SER A 187 11.77 -18.44 -10.20
CA SER A 187 10.88 -19.25 -11.04
C SER A 187 10.77 -18.69 -12.46
N LYS A 188 10.95 -17.38 -12.60
CA LYS A 188 10.92 -16.65 -13.87
C LYS A 188 11.65 -15.32 -13.72
N VAL A 189 12.41 -14.94 -14.75
CA VAL A 189 13.03 -13.62 -14.86
C VAL A 189 12.44 -12.90 -16.07
N ILE A 190 12.00 -11.66 -15.88
CA ILE A 190 11.32 -10.86 -16.91
C ILE A 190 12.04 -9.53 -17.03
N PHE A 191 12.55 -9.22 -18.23
CA PHE A 191 13.10 -7.91 -18.55
C PHE A 191 12.19 -7.20 -19.54
N THR A 192 11.61 -6.07 -19.11
CA THR A 192 10.66 -5.28 -19.89
C THR A 192 11.26 -3.92 -20.25
N PRO A 193 11.64 -3.70 -21.52
CA PRO A 193 11.92 -2.35 -22.00
C PRO A 193 10.60 -1.56 -22.12
N VAL A 194 10.55 -0.39 -21.50
CA VAL A 194 9.36 0.47 -21.48
C VAL A 194 9.66 1.77 -22.19
N GLY A 195 8.96 2.02 -23.30
CA GLY A 195 8.98 3.29 -24.02
C GLY A 195 7.89 4.26 -23.57
N ALA A 196 7.86 5.45 -24.18
CA ALA A 196 6.91 6.52 -23.82
C ALA A 196 5.45 6.06 -23.81
N ASN A 197 4.96 5.44 -24.89
CA ASN A 197 3.55 5.01 -24.97
C ASN A 197 3.19 4.00 -23.88
N GLN A 198 4.05 3.01 -23.66
CA GLN A 198 3.83 2.00 -22.62
C GLN A 198 3.83 2.63 -21.23
N LEU A 199 4.76 3.56 -20.95
CA LEU A 199 4.80 4.28 -19.68
C LEU A 199 3.52 5.11 -19.46
N GLN A 200 3.03 5.78 -20.50
CA GLN A 200 1.77 6.53 -20.43
C GLN A 200 0.59 5.61 -20.12
N ASP A 201 0.52 4.44 -20.74
CA ASP A 201 -0.55 3.47 -20.50
C ASP A 201 -0.48 2.87 -19.09
N MET A 202 0.73 2.53 -18.63
CA MET A 202 0.96 2.08 -17.26
C MET A 202 0.57 3.14 -16.23
N TYR A 203 0.91 4.41 -16.45
CA TYR A 203 0.51 5.51 -15.56
C TYR A 203 -1.01 5.70 -15.51
N ARG A 204 -1.69 5.63 -16.67
CA ARG A 204 -3.16 5.70 -16.75
C ARG A 204 -3.80 4.52 -16.04
N ALA A 205 -3.32 3.31 -16.27
CA ALA A 205 -3.78 2.11 -15.56
C ALA A 205 -3.55 2.22 -14.05
N ALA A 206 -2.47 2.89 -13.64
CA ALA A 206 -2.19 3.18 -12.24
C ALA A 206 -3.13 4.23 -11.63
N HIS A 207 -3.92 4.97 -12.41
CA HIS A 207 -4.89 5.98 -11.94
C HIS A 207 -6.34 5.65 -12.25
N SER A 208 -6.60 4.70 -13.16
CA SER A 208 -7.94 4.25 -13.48
C SER A 208 -8.56 3.53 -12.28
N LYS A 209 -9.84 3.80 -12.04
CA LYS A 209 -10.66 2.92 -11.19
C LYS A 209 -10.57 1.50 -11.73
N THR A 210 -10.68 0.51 -10.85
CA THR A 210 -10.66 -0.89 -11.26
C THR A 210 -11.82 -1.17 -12.20
N GLU A 211 -11.54 -1.21 -13.50
CA GLU A 211 -12.52 -1.50 -14.54
C GLU A 211 -12.35 -2.94 -15.04
N VAL A 212 -13.45 -3.62 -15.32
CA VAL A 212 -13.42 -4.90 -16.02
C VAL A 212 -14.57 -5.09 -16.96
N ASN A 213 -14.26 -5.70 -18.10
CA ASN A 213 -15.22 -6.05 -19.14
C ASN A 213 -15.37 -7.57 -19.19
N PHE A 214 -16.61 -8.07 -19.24
CA PHE A 214 -16.92 -9.49 -19.37
C PHE A 214 -18.36 -9.69 -19.87
N THR A 215 -18.66 -10.89 -20.38
CA THR A 215 -19.99 -11.26 -20.85
C THR A 215 -20.72 -12.12 -19.79
N PHE A 216 -21.92 -11.70 -19.40
CA PHE A 216 -22.78 -12.37 -18.42
C PHE A 216 -24.16 -12.71 -19.00
N SER A 217 -24.21 -13.78 -19.79
CA SER A 217 -25.45 -14.22 -20.47
C SER A 217 -26.44 -14.93 -19.55
N SER A 218 -25.97 -15.80 -18.67
CA SER A 218 -26.83 -16.61 -17.78
C SER A 218 -27.14 -15.87 -16.48
N LYS A 219 -27.93 -14.80 -16.58
CA LYS A 219 -28.27 -13.91 -15.45
C LYS A 219 -29.78 -13.70 -15.30
N VAL A 220 -30.17 -13.35 -14.08
CA VAL A 220 -31.49 -12.83 -13.71
C VAL A 220 -31.28 -11.49 -13.01
N THR A 221 -32.01 -10.47 -13.47
CA THR A 221 -32.05 -9.18 -12.80
C THR A 221 -32.96 -9.27 -11.59
N LEU A 222 -32.45 -8.89 -10.42
CA LEU A 222 -33.24 -8.86 -9.21
C LEU A 222 -34.21 -7.65 -9.21
N PRO A 223 -35.31 -7.71 -8.43
CA PRO A 223 -36.22 -6.57 -8.28
C PRO A 223 -35.50 -5.31 -7.80
N ARG A 224 -36.13 -4.15 -8.02
CA ARG A 224 -35.62 -2.87 -7.54
C ARG A 224 -35.51 -2.89 -6.01
N ILE A 225 -34.32 -2.61 -5.50
CA ILE A 225 -34.02 -2.49 -4.07
C ILE A 225 -33.62 -1.05 -3.82
N GLU A 226 -34.15 -0.44 -2.76
CA GLU A 226 -33.81 0.94 -2.40
C GLU A 226 -32.30 1.09 -2.15
N GLY A 227 -31.69 2.14 -2.71
CA GLY A 227 -30.25 2.38 -2.65
C GLY A 227 -29.37 1.41 -3.46
N VAL A 228 -29.95 0.46 -4.19
CA VAL A 228 -29.23 -0.39 -5.17
C VAL A 228 -29.63 0.05 -6.58
N GLN A 229 -28.64 0.44 -7.40
CA GLN A 229 -28.88 0.89 -8.77
C GLN A 229 -29.20 -0.27 -9.71
N GLN A 230 -28.41 -1.35 -9.62
CA GLN A 230 -28.60 -2.56 -10.41
C GLN A 230 -28.21 -3.78 -9.58
N SER A 231 -28.88 -4.92 -9.78
CA SER A 231 -28.42 -6.17 -9.17
C SER A 231 -28.79 -7.39 -10.01
N TYR A 232 -27.87 -8.34 -10.07
CA TYR A 232 -27.93 -9.50 -10.93
C TYR A 232 -27.50 -10.74 -10.15
N ILE A 233 -28.12 -11.87 -10.45
CA ILE A 233 -27.69 -13.19 -9.96
C ILE A 233 -27.67 -14.17 -11.13
N GLY A 234 -26.68 -15.04 -11.20
CA GLY A 234 -26.54 -15.95 -12.32
C GLY A 234 -25.31 -16.83 -12.23
N VAL A 235 -24.92 -17.40 -13.37
CA VAL A 235 -23.67 -18.17 -13.49
C VAL A 235 -22.76 -17.60 -14.57
N LEU A 236 -21.47 -17.49 -14.28
CA LEU A 236 -20.44 -17.08 -15.22
C LEU A 236 -19.57 -18.28 -15.64
N PRO A 237 -19.27 -18.45 -16.93
CA PRO A 237 -18.21 -19.36 -17.36
C PRO A 237 -16.86 -18.99 -16.71
N GLY A 238 -16.04 -19.99 -16.39
CA GLY A 238 -14.71 -19.76 -15.80
C GLY A 238 -13.83 -18.80 -16.58
N SER A 239 -13.90 -18.82 -17.92
CA SER A 239 -13.17 -17.90 -18.80
C SER A 239 -13.57 -16.43 -18.60
N GLN A 240 -14.86 -16.15 -18.40
CA GLN A 240 -15.38 -14.80 -18.15
C GLN A 240 -15.05 -14.35 -16.72
N PHE A 241 -15.17 -15.26 -15.74
CA PHE A 241 -14.78 -14.96 -14.37
C PHE A 241 -13.28 -14.65 -14.24
N LEU A 242 -12.42 -15.31 -15.02
CA LEU A 242 -10.99 -15.00 -15.09
C LEU A 242 -10.69 -13.61 -15.64
N GLN A 243 -11.59 -12.99 -16.42
CA GLN A 243 -11.40 -11.59 -16.84
C GLN A 243 -11.56 -10.65 -15.65
N ILE A 244 -12.54 -10.93 -14.78
CA ILE A 244 -12.84 -10.13 -13.56
C ILE A 244 -11.65 -10.11 -12.60
N ILE A 245 -11.04 -11.27 -12.37
CA ILE A 245 -10.03 -11.43 -11.31
C ILE A 245 -8.58 -11.29 -11.81
N ARG A 246 -8.33 -11.05 -13.10
CA ARG A 246 -6.95 -10.87 -13.62
C ARG A 246 -6.62 -9.42 -13.89
N ASP A 247 -5.34 -9.08 -13.70
CA ASP A 247 -4.78 -7.82 -14.17
C ASP A 247 -4.31 -7.92 -15.63
N VAL A 248 -3.75 -6.83 -16.15
CA VAL A 248 -3.28 -6.72 -17.54
C VAL A 248 -2.07 -7.62 -17.85
N ASP A 249 -1.32 -8.02 -16.83
CA ASP A 249 -0.13 -8.88 -16.95
C ASP A 249 -0.49 -10.36 -16.75
N GLY A 250 -1.76 -10.66 -16.45
CA GLY A 250 -2.28 -12.00 -16.25
C GLY A 250 -2.19 -12.51 -14.82
N ASP A 251 -1.77 -11.66 -13.88
CA ASP A 251 -1.69 -11.96 -12.45
C ASP A 251 -3.06 -11.76 -11.78
N LEU A 252 -3.21 -12.31 -10.56
CA LEU A 252 -4.44 -12.13 -9.79
C LEU A 252 -4.56 -10.66 -9.36
N ARG A 253 -5.68 -10.04 -9.70
CA ARG A 253 -6.05 -8.68 -9.30
C ARG A 253 -6.48 -8.68 -7.83
N ARG A 254 -5.51 -8.73 -6.93
CA ARG A 254 -5.75 -8.99 -5.51
C ARG A 254 -6.43 -7.83 -4.75
N GLY A 255 -6.29 -6.59 -5.22
CA GLY A 255 -6.92 -5.40 -4.61
C GLY A 255 -8.46 -5.39 -4.63
N ILE A 256 -9.10 -6.36 -5.30
CA ILE A 256 -10.56 -6.52 -5.29
C ILE A 256 -11.08 -7.35 -4.11
N PHE A 257 -10.22 -7.87 -3.21
CA PHE A 257 -10.64 -8.75 -2.11
C PHE A 257 -10.61 -8.09 -0.73
N GLU A 258 -10.37 -6.78 -0.61
CA GLU A 258 -10.06 -6.14 0.67
C GLU A 258 -11.20 -6.13 1.69
N ASP A 259 -12.43 -5.98 1.22
CA ASP A 259 -13.63 -6.01 2.06
C ASP A 259 -13.93 -7.43 2.58
N ASN A 260 -13.16 -8.44 2.14
CA ASN A 260 -13.27 -9.80 2.62
C ASN A 260 -12.36 -10.04 3.82
N VAL A 261 -12.93 -10.05 5.03
CA VAL A 261 -12.20 -10.27 6.31
C VAL A 261 -11.60 -11.69 6.42
N ARG A 262 -11.85 -12.58 5.45
CA ARG A 262 -11.20 -13.88 5.35
C ARG A 262 -9.93 -13.75 4.52
N ASP A 263 -8.85 -13.32 5.15
CA ASP A 263 -7.51 -13.49 4.59
C ASP A 263 -7.29 -14.95 4.18
N PHE A 264 -6.65 -15.13 3.03
CA PHE A 264 -6.36 -16.45 2.47
C PHE A 264 -5.43 -17.24 3.40
N GLN A 265 -6.00 -18.20 4.16
CA GLN A 265 -5.27 -19.08 5.08
C GLN A 265 -4.43 -20.19 4.39
N GLY A 266 -3.80 -19.88 3.25
CA GLY A 266 -2.95 -20.83 2.54
C GLY A 266 -3.69 -21.99 1.86
N SER A 267 -2.94 -22.77 1.07
CA SER A 267 -3.44 -23.96 0.33
C SER A 267 -3.84 -25.13 1.25
N ASN A 268 -3.44 -25.14 2.51
CA ASN A 268 -3.69 -26.21 3.49
C ASN A 268 -5.00 -26.04 4.30
N ASN A 269 -6.00 -25.34 3.76
CA ASN A 269 -7.33 -25.31 4.35
C ASN A 269 -8.24 -26.36 3.69
N THR A 270 -8.94 -27.15 4.50
CA THR A 270 -9.91 -28.18 4.05
C THR A 270 -10.96 -27.66 3.05
N VAL A 271 -11.28 -26.36 3.08
CA VAL A 271 -12.18 -25.71 2.13
C VAL A 271 -11.54 -25.57 0.74
N ASN A 272 -10.29 -25.11 0.65
CA ASN A 272 -9.58 -24.92 -0.62
C ASN A 272 -9.39 -26.26 -1.35
N ALA A 273 -9.08 -27.32 -0.59
CA ALA A 273 -8.99 -28.67 -1.14
C ALA A 273 -10.32 -29.13 -1.76
N LYS A 274 -11.46 -28.89 -1.10
CA LYS A 274 -12.79 -29.24 -1.64
C LYS A 274 -13.14 -28.47 -2.91
N ILE A 275 -12.80 -27.18 -2.97
CA ILE A 275 -13.01 -26.34 -4.16
C ILE A 275 -12.17 -26.91 -5.32
N ARG A 276 -10.89 -27.21 -5.08
CA ARG A 276 -10.00 -27.79 -6.09
C ARG A 276 -10.50 -29.14 -6.60
N THR A 277 -10.88 -30.05 -5.70
CA THR A 277 -11.47 -31.34 -6.06
C THR A 277 -12.74 -31.16 -6.90
N SER A 278 -13.55 -30.14 -6.62
CA SER A 278 -14.75 -29.83 -7.42
C SER A 278 -14.39 -29.37 -8.83
N ILE A 279 -13.34 -28.58 -9.00
CA ILE A 279 -12.86 -28.13 -10.32
C ILE A 279 -12.37 -29.34 -11.13
N GLU A 280 -11.54 -30.20 -10.53
CA GLU A 280 -10.87 -31.30 -11.23
C GLU A 280 -11.81 -32.47 -11.54
N ASN A 281 -12.69 -32.84 -10.61
CA ASN A 281 -13.49 -34.07 -10.71
C ASN A 281 -14.97 -33.83 -11.02
N SER A 282 -15.48 -32.59 -10.88
CA SER A 282 -16.91 -32.30 -10.97
C SER A 282 -17.19 -30.86 -11.44
N GLY A 283 -16.42 -30.38 -12.42
CA GLY A 283 -16.48 -28.99 -12.89
C GLY A 283 -17.86 -28.59 -13.41
N ASP A 284 -18.57 -29.51 -14.05
CA ASP A 284 -19.96 -29.36 -14.52
C ASP A 284 -20.96 -29.09 -13.38
N ARG A 285 -20.64 -29.56 -12.17
CA ARG A 285 -21.43 -29.39 -10.94
C ARG A 285 -20.87 -28.30 -10.03
N PHE A 286 -19.83 -27.58 -10.45
CA PHE A 286 -19.16 -26.60 -9.59
C PHE A 286 -20.14 -25.58 -9.00
N SER A 287 -21.07 -25.10 -9.83
CA SER A 287 -22.09 -24.11 -9.45
C SER A 287 -23.08 -24.56 -8.39
N VAL A 288 -23.26 -25.87 -8.22
CA VAL A 288 -24.14 -26.44 -7.18
C VAL A 288 -23.37 -26.93 -5.96
N LEU A 289 -22.08 -27.23 -6.10
CA LEU A 289 -21.23 -27.75 -5.04
C LEU A 289 -20.52 -26.66 -4.22
N ASN A 290 -20.35 -25.47 -4.79
CA ASN A 290 -19.56 -24.41 -4.20
C ASN A 290 -20.40 -23.15 -3.99
N ASN A 291 -20.07 -22.41 -2.92
CA ASN A 291 -20.63 -21.08 -2.72
C ASN A 291 -20.14 -20.14 -3.82
N GLY A 292 -21.06 -19.30 -4.28
CA GLY A 292 -20.80 -18.32 -5.33
C GLY A 292 -19.93 -17.15 -4.88
N VAL A 293 -19.73 -16.24 -5.82
CA VAL A 293 -18.97 -15.00 -5.62
C VAL A 293 -19.95 -13.83 -5.58
N THR A 294 -19.81 -12.96 -4.58
CA THR A 294 -20.58 -11.71 -4.52
C THR A 294 -19.66 -10.54 -4.83
N ILE A 295 -20.03 -9.78 -5.86
CA ILE A 295 -19.32 -8.61 -6.36
C ILE A 295 -20.17 -7.38 -6.07
N VAL A 296 -19.58 -6.38 -5.42
CA VAL A 296 -20.18 -5.07 -5.19
C VAL A 296 -19.39 -4.05 -6.00
N ALA A 297 -20.07 -3.29 -6.87
CA ALA A 297 -19.47 -2.29 -7.74
C ALA A 297 -20.08 -0.90 -7.51
N LYS A 298 -19.29 0.16 -7.73
CA LYS A 298 -19.81 1.55 -7.67
C LYS A 298 -20.59 1.95 -8.90
N ALA A 299 -20.22 1.41 -10.06
CA ALA A 299 -20.94 1.61 -11.30
C ALA A 299 -20.88 0.36 -12.18
N ALA A 300 -21.88 0.24 -13.05
CA ALA A 300 -21.90 -0.76 -14.10
C ALA A 300 -22.57 -0.22 -15.36
N THR A 301 -21.93 -0.44 -16.50
CA THR A 301 -22.53 -0.26 -17.82
C THR A 301 -22.89 -1.63 -18.36
N VAL A 302 -24.15 -1.81 -18.76
CA VAL A 302 -24.66 -3.10 -19.26
C VAL A 302 -25.25 -2.91 -20.64
N LEU A 303 -24.65 -3.57 -21.63
CA LEU A 303 -25.09 -3.57 -23.03
C LEU A 303 -25.46 -5.01 -23.42
N GLY A 304 -26.73 -5.36 -23.24
CA GLY A 304 -27.22 -6.73 -23.44
C GLY A 304 -26.63 -7.70 -22.42
N ASP A 305 -25.66 -8.50 -22.87
CA ASP A 305 -24.93 -9.44 -22.03
C ASP A 305 -23.53 -8.95 -21.65
N ASP A 306 -23.04 -7.86 -22.25
CA ASP A 306 -21.72 -7.32 -21.96
C ASP A 306 -21.79 -6.33 -20.78
N PHE A 307 -20.91 -6.55 -19.82
CA PHE A 307 -20.81 -5.81 -18.57
C PHE A 307 -19.47 -5.10 -18.51
N THR A 308 -19.50 -3.83 -18.15
CA THR A 308 -18.36 -3.06 -17.69
C THR A 308 -18.61 -2.71 -16.22
N LEU A 309 -17.82 -3.28 -15.30
CA LEU A 309 -17.88 -2.90 -13.88
C LEU A 309 -16.76 -1.92 -13.57
N GLU A 310 -17.08 -0.90 -12.78
CA GLU A 310 -16.12 0.09 -12.31
C GLU A 310 -16.08 0.11 -10.77
N ASP A 311 -14.86 0.16 -10.23
CA ASP A 311 -14.59 0.30 -8.79
C ASP A 311 -15.36 -0.75 -7.98
N PHE A 312 -14.98 -2.02 -8.20
CA PHE A 312 -15.66 -3.19 -7.68
C PHE A 312 -14.81 -3.98 -6.69
N GLN A 313 -15.49 -4.67 -5.78
CA GLN A 313 -14.92 -5.51 -4.74
C GLN A 313 -15.66 -6.86 -4.68
N ILE A 314 -14.91 -7.93 -4.46
CA ILE A 314 -15.39 -9.29 -4.18
C ILE A 314 -15.52 -9.45 -2.66
N VAL A 315 -16.72 -9.14 -2.17
CA VAL A 315 -17.05 -9.17 -0.73
C VAL A 315 -17.27 -10.60 -0.22
N ASN A 316 -17.52 -11.56 -1.12
CA ASN A 316 -17.59 -12.99 -0.81
C ASN A 316 -16.99 -13.81 -1.96
N GLY A 317 -16.17 -14.81 -1.63
CA GLY A 317 -15.56 -15.71 -2.62
C GLY A 317 -14.05 -15.54 -2.80
N CYS A 318 -13.33 -14.92 -1.86
CA CYS A 318 -11.86 -14.79 -1.91
C CYS A 318 -11.15 -16.16 -2.12
N GLN A 319 -11.51 -17.17 -1.31
CA GLN A 319 -10.97 -18.53 -1.43
C GLN A 319 -11.28 -19.16 -2.79
N THR A 320 -12.55 -19.12 -3.21
CA THR A 320 -13.01 -19.62 -4.52
C THR A 320 -12.23 -18.96 -5.66
N SER A 321 -12.05 -17.65 -5.62
CA SER A 321 -11.37 -16.89 -6.67
C SER A 321 -9.88 -17.23 -6.76
N ASN A 322 -9.19 -17.38 -5.62
CA ASN A 322 -7.78 -17.80 -5.59
C ASN A 322 -7.59 -19.20 -6.18
N VAL A 323 -8.42 -20.17 -5.79
CA VAL A 323 -8.33 -21.55 -6.29
C VAL A 323 -8.67 -21.62 -7.78
N LEU A 324 -9.67 -20.87 -8.25
CA LEU A 324 -9.99 -20.75 -9.67
C LEU A 324 -8.83 -20.16 -10.48
N PHE A 325 -8.17 -19.12 -9.95
CA PHE A 325 -6.99 -18.53 -10.60
C PHE A 325 -5.80 -19.51 -10.66
N GLU A 326 -5.58 -20.28 -9.60
CA GLU A 326 -4.55 -21.33 -9.60
C GLU A 326 -4.86 -22.42 -10.65
N ALA A 327 -6.13 -22.81 -10.78
CA ALA A 327 -6.62 -23.82 -11.72
C ALA A 327 -7.10 -23.24 -13.06
N ARG A 328 -6.64 -22.04 -13.44
CA ARG A 328 -7.10 -21.28 -14.62
C ARG A 328 -7.07 -22.06 -15.94
N ASP A 329 -6.17 -23.03 -16.06
CA ASP A 329 -6.01 -23.86 -17.26
C ASP A 329 -7.05 -25.00 -17.34
N SER A 330 -7.81 -25.24 -16.26
CA SER A 330 -8.77 -26.35 -16.11
C SER A 330 -10.21 -25.89 -15.92
N LEU A 331 -10.57 -24.66 -16.32
CA LEU A 331 -11.90 -24.09 -16.04
C LEU A 331 -12.94 -24.26 -17.16
N ALA A 332 -12.65 -25.04 -18.20
CA ALA A 332 -13.49 -25.12 -19.40
C ALA A 332 -14.93 -25.58 -19.12
N SER A 333 -15.13 -26.50 -18.18
CA SER A 333 -16.45 -27.01 -17.78
C SER A 333 -17.04 -26.30 -16.55
N VAL A 334 -16.32 -25.34 -15.97
CA VAL A 334 -16.67 -24.72 -14.69
C VAL A 334 -17.58 -23.50 -14.91
N THR A 335 -18.71 -23.48 -14.21
CA THR A 335 -19.59 -22.32 -14.09
C THR A 335 -19.65 -21.85 -12.65
N ILE A 336 -19.44 -20.55 -12.43
CA ILE A 336 -19.34 -19.94 -11.11
C ILE A 336 -20.66 -19.21 -10.82
N PRO A 337 -21.35 -19.48 -9.71
CA PRO A 337 -22.50 -18.69 -9.30
C PRO A 337 -22.01 -17.30 -8.90
N VAL A 338 -22.57 -16.25 -9.50
CA VAL A 338 -22.17 -14.87 -9.25
C VAL A 338 -23.37 -14.01 -8.94
N ARG A 339 -23.23 -13.17 -7.91
CA ARG A 339 -24.14 -12.09 -7.57
C ARG A 339 -23.42 -10.77 -7.76
N ILE A 340 -23.95 -9.89 -8.60
CA ILE A 340 -23.42 -8.54 -8.84
C ILE A 340 -24.39 -7.53 -8.26
N ILE A 341 -23.90 -6.60 -7.45
CA ILE A 341 -24.70 -5.55 -6.83
C ILE A 341 -24.02 -4.21 -7.11
N VAL A 342 -24.74 -3.28 -7.71
CA VAL A 342 -24.24 -1.96 -8.08
C VAL A 342 -24.88 -0.94 -7.17
N THR A 343 -24.07 -0.29 -6.33
CA THR A 343 -24.55 0.73 -5.39
C THR A 343 -23.47 1.78 -5.13
N GLN A 344 -23.90 3.03 -5.08
CA GLN A 344 -23.07 4.13 -4.60
C GLN A 344 -23.20 4.33 -3.08
N ASP A 345 -24.21 3.73 -2.46
CA ASP A 345 -24.46 3.81 -1.02
C ASP A 345 -23.49 2.89 -0.27
N ASP A 346 -22.51 3.51 0.39
CA ASP A 346 -21.53 2.79 1.19
C ASP A 346 -22.19 2.00 2.34
N SER A 347 -23.29 2.47 2.93
CA SER A 347 -23.99 1.74 4.01
C SER A 347 -24.55 0.41 3.53
N ILE A 348 -25.15 0.37 2.34
CA ILE A 348 -25.68 -0.85 1.73
C ILE A 348 -24.54 -1.78 1.34
N ALA A 349 -23.48 -1.26 0.73
CA ALA A 349 -22.29 -2.05 0.38
C ALA A 349 -21.73 -2.79 1.59
N THR A 350 -21.57 -2.11 2.73
CA THR A 350 -21.10 -2.74 3.97
C THR A 350 -22.09 -3.74 4.54
N GLN A 351 -23.40 -3.46 4.55
CA GLN A 351 -24.39 -4.44 5.01
C GLN A 351 -24.34 -5.74 4.19
N ILE A 352 -24.11 -5.64 2.88
CA ILE A 352 -23.92 -6.81 2.00
C ILE A 352 -22.64 -7.56 2.39
N THR A 353 -21.53 -6.85 2.55
CA THR A 353 -20.26 -7.43 3.01
C THR A 353 -20.43 -8.16 4.33
N ASP A 354 -21.05 -7.52 5.31
CA ASP A 354 -21.30 -8.08 6.64
C ASP A 354 -22.19 -9.32 6.56
N ALA A 355 -23.34 -9.23 5.87
CA ALA A 355 -24.28 -10.33 5.72
C ALA A 355 -23.70 -11.54 4.98
N THR A 356 -22.80 -11.30 4.01
CA THR A 356 -22.12 -12.36 3.28
C THR A 356 -20.95 -12.97 4.05
N ASN A 357 -20.35 -12.23 5.00
CA ASN A 357 -19.29 -12.69 5.88
C ASN A 357 -19.81 -13.35 7.18
N SER A 358 -21.00 -12.98 7.65
CA SER A 358 -21.61 -13.43 8.91
C SER A 358 -22.19 -14.86 8.89
N GLN A 359 -22.11 -15.57 7.76
CA GLN A 359 -22.45 -17.00 7.68
C GLN A 359 -21.40 -17.94 8.32
N SER A 360 -20.41 -17.39 9.04
CA SER A 360 -19.55 -18.12 9.97
C SER A 360 -19.50 -17.42 11.33
N GLN A 361 -19.48 -18.23 12.39
CA GLN A 361 -19.63 -17.86 13.79
C GLN A 361 -18.42 -17.08 14.33
N VAL A 362 -18.30 -15.78 14.05
CA VAL A 362 -17.36 -14.87 14.76
C VAL A 362 -18.01 -13.49 14.97
N LYS A 363 -18.03 -13.07 16.24
CA LYS A 363 -18.28 -11.73 16.83
C LYS A 363 -18.64 -10.60 15.85
N THR A 364 -19.91 -10.52 15.46
CA THR A 364 -20.44 -9.52 14.52
C THR A 364 -20.50 -8.11 15.10
N GLU A 365 -20.69 -7.97 16.42
CA GLU A 365 -20.91 -6.67 17.08
C GLU A 365 -19.65 -5.79 17.08
N ASP A 366 -18.49 -6.35 17.46
CA ASP A 366 -17.21 -5.61 17.51
C ASP A 366 -16.77 -5.09 16.13
N LEU A 367 -17.00 -5.88 15.07
CA LEU A 367 -16.69 -5.49 13.69
C LEU A 367 -17.59 -4.37 13.20
N TYR A 368 -18.88 -4.42 13.54
CA TYR A 368 -19.85 -3.41 13.15
C TYR A 368 -19.55 -2.06 13.81
N SER A 369 -19.29 -2.07 15.12
CA SER A 369 -18.84 -0.90 15.89
C SER A 369 -17.59 -0.26 15.27
N LEU A 370 -16.55 -1.06 15.00
CA LEU A 370 -15.32 -0.59 14.36
C LEU A 370 -15.57 0.08 13.00
N LEU A 371 -16.42 -0.51 12.16
CA LEU A 371 -16.78 0.05 10.85
C LEU A 371 -17.54 1.38 10.99
N GLN A 372 -18.45 1.48 11.96
CA GLN A 372 -19.12 2.73 12.27
C GLN A 372 -18.14 3.81 12.75
N PHE A 373 -17.22 3.48 13.65
CA PHE A 373 -16.20 4.41 14.13
C PHE A 373 -15.38 4.97 12.97
N GLN A 374 -14.85 4.10 12.10
CA GLN A 374 -14.02 4.52 10.97
C GLN A 374 -14.78 5.44 10.00
N ARG A 375 -16.08 5.22 9.79
CA ARG A 375 -16.93 6.12 8.99
C ARG A 375 -17.13 7.48 9.66
N LYS A 376 -17.40 7.50 10.97
CA LYS A 376 -17.50 8.74 11.74
C LYS A 376 -16.20 9.53 11.65
N LEU A 377 -15.06 8.84 11.75
CA LEU A 377 -13.74 9.43 11.64
C LEU A 377 -13.47 10.02 10.25
N GLU A 378 -13.80 9.27 9.19
CA GLU A 378 -13.71 9.75 7.80
C GLU A 378 -14.57 11.01 7.58
N ALA A 379 -15.83 10.99 8.01
CA ALA A 379 -16.72 12.14 7.93
C ALA A 379 -16.20 13.34 8.74
N PHE A 380 -15.58 13.08 9.90
CA PHE A 380 -14.98 14.11 10.75
C PHE A 380 -13.80 14.81 10.05
N PHE A 381 -12.91 14.06 9.40
CA PHE A 381 -11.81 14.63 8.61
C PHE A 381 -12.33 15.56 7.50
N ALA A 382 -13.46 15.23 6.87
CA ALA A 382 -14.08 16.05 5.84
C ALA A 382 -14.67 17.37 6.35
N THR A 383 -14.91 17.52 7.67
CA THR A 383 -15.44 18.76 8.26
C THR A 383 -14.46 19.92 8.27
N TYR A 384 -13.15 19.63 8.19
CA TYR A 384 -12.11 20.65 8.19
C TYR A 384 -12.08 21.45 6.88
N SER A 385 -11.62 22.71 6.98
CA SER A 385 -11.43 23.61 5.83
C SER A 385 -10.39 23.04 4.86
N GLU A 386 -10.42 23.44 3.58
CA GLU A 386 -9.46 22.93 2.58
C GLU A 386 -7.99 23.09 2.99
N ALA A 387 -7.65 24.20 3.67
CA ALA A 387 -6.30 24.44 4.18
C ALA A 387 -5.84 23.38 5.19
N GLU A 388 -6.75 22.93 6.05
CA GLU A 388 -6.50 21.99 7.15
C GLU A 388 -7.06 20.59 6.88
N ARG A 389 -7.60 20.34 5.68
CA ARG A 389 -8.23 19.06 5.35
C ARG A 389 -7.16 18.00 5.08
N LEU A 390 -7.29 16.89 5.80
CA LEU A 390 -6.64 15.62 5.50
C LEU A 390 -7.71 14.62 5.06
N TYR A 391 -7.30 13.60 4.34
CA TYR A 391 -8.18 12.58 3.78
C TYR A 391 -7.85 11.23 4.42
N TYR A 392 -8.70 10.77 5.34
CA TYR A 392 -8.52 9.46 5.96
C TYR A 392 -8.93 8.36 4.98
N GLU A 393 -7.96 7.56 4.54
CA GLU A 393 -8.13 6.44 3.62
C GLU A 393 -8.56 5.18 4.39
N ARG A 394 -9.89 5.08 4.58
CA ARG A 394 -10.54 3.97 5.28
C ARG A 394 -10.49 2.66 4.48
N ARG A 395 -10.64 2.73 3.15
CA ARG A 395 -10.43 1.61 2.21
C ARG A 395 -9.15 1.87 1.44
N SER A 396 -8.32 0.86 1.18
CA SER A 396 -7.06 1.11 0.50
C SER A 396 -7.33 1.69 -0.89
N GLN A 397 -6.48 2.61 -1.31
CA GLN A 397 -6.59 3.26 -2.62
C GLN A 397 -7.90 4.03 -2.86
N GLN A 398 -8.69 4.31 -1.82
CA GLN A 398 -9.97 5.01 -1.93
C GLN A 398 -9.82 6.38 -2.63
N TYR A 399 -8.70 7.07 -2.40
CA TYR A 399 -8.44 8.35 -3.04
C TYR A 399 -7.61 8.23 -4.32
N ARG A 400 -7.29 7.01 -4.79
CA ARG A 400 -6.35 6.75 -5.90
C ARG A 400 -6.75 7.40 -7.23
N ALA A 401 -8.05 7.40 -7.53
CA ALA A 401 -8.59 7.97 -8.76
C ALA A 401 -9.06 9.43 -8.66
N ILE A 402 -8.90 10.09 -7.48
CA ILE A 402 -9.41 11.45 -7.25
C ILE A 402 -8.29 12.47 -7.51
N SER A 403 -8.37 13.17 -8.64
CA SER A 403 -7.33 14.12 -9.09
C SER A 403 -7.17 15.36 -8.19
N ASN A 404 -8.25 15.80 -7.52
CA ASN A 404 -8.24 17.01 -6.69
C ASN A 404 -7.78 16.76 -5.25
N THR A 405 -7.31 15.56 -4.94
CA THR A 405 -6.84 15.18 -3.60
C THR A 405 -5.32 15.03 -3.62
N PRO A 406 -4.55 15.97 -3.03
CA PRO A 406 -3.12 15.82 -2.90
C PRO A 406 -2.77 14.56 -2.10
N ARG A 407 -1.89 13.72 -2.65
CA ARG A 407 -1.52 12.42 -2.05
C ARG A 407 -0.88 12.57 -0.70
N SER A 408 -0.07 13.60 -0.54
CA SER A 408 0.54 13.96 0.73
C SER A 408 -0.46 14.27 1.84
N ARG A 409 -1.73 14.57 1.53
CA ARG A 409 -2.81 14.81 2.50
C ARG A 409 -3.66 13.56 2.77
N VAL A 410 -3.40 12.45 2.08
CA VAL A 410 -4.07 11.18 2.31
C VAL A 410 -3.35 10.44 3.44
N VAL A 411 -4.10 9.98 4.43
CA VAL A 411 -3.58 9.24 5.58
C VAL A 411 -4.22 7.87 5.61
N THR A 412 -3.42 6.83 5.36
CA THR A 412 -3.88 5.44 5.38
C THR A 412 -4.21 4.96 6.80
N ARG A 413 -4.99 3.88 6.90
CA ARG A 413 -5.23 3.19 8.18
C ARG A 413 -3.91 2.87 8.91
N ALA A 414 -2.93 2.34 8.19
CA ALA A 414 -1.64 1.99 8.76
C ALA A 414 -0.89 3.21 9.31
N GLN A 415 -0.83 4.29 8.54
CA GLN A 415 -0.23 5.56 8.97
C GLN A 415 -0.93 6.16 10.19
N LEU A 416 -2.27 6.15 10.20
CA LEU A 416 -3.05 6.66 11.32
C LEU A 416 -2.79 5.84 12.60
N VAL A 417 -2.79 4.52 12.52
CA VAL A 417 -2.53 3.67 13.70
C VAL A 417 -1.11 3.88 14.23
N LYS A 418 -0.11 3.89 13.35
CA LYS A 418 1.29 4.11 13.74
C LYS A 418 1.49 5.50 14.37
N SER A 419 0.90 6.55 13.79
CA SER A 419 0.95 7.90 14.35
C SER A 419 0.19 8.02 15.67
N PHE A 420 -1.01 7.45 15.79
CA PHE A 420 -1.78 7.45 17.03
C PHE A 420 -1.05 6.70 18.16
N ALA A 421 -0.49 5.53 17.87
CA ALA A 421 0.30 4.76 18.83
C ALA A 421 1.52 5.54 19.33
N SER A 422 2.16 6.30 18.45
CA SER A 422 3.35 7.09 18.77
C SER A 422 3.00 8.36 19.56
N VAL A 423 1.98 9.09 19.12
CA VAL A 423 1.58 10.38 19.71
C VAL A 423 0.86 10.17 21.03
N PHE A 424 -0.14 9.28 21.08
CA PHE A 424 -1.07 9.19 22.22
C PHE A 424 -0.88 7.96 23.09
N LEU A 425 -0.15 6.94 22.63
CA LEU A 425 0.07 5.71 23.42
C LEU A 425 1.50 5.53 23.92
N ASP A 426 2.44 6.41 23.54
CA ASP A 426 3.88 6.30 23.86
C ASP A 426 4.53 5.00 23.38
N GLU A 427 4.07 4.47 22.24
CA GLU A 427 4.56 3.23 21.65
C GLU A 427 5.23 3.40 20.26
N PRO A 428 6.11 4.40 20.02
CA PRO A 428 6.76 4.56 18.72
C PRO A 428 7.70 3.40 18.36
N ASN A 429 8.27 2.70 19.34
CA ASN A 429 9.07 1.49 19.10
C ASN A 429 8.26 0.32 18.52
N ARG A 430 6.92 0.36 18.63
CA ARG A 430 6.02 -0.64 18.04
C ARG A 430 5.43 -0.17 16.71
N ALA A 431 5.59 1.10 16.35
CA ALA A 431 5.11 1.66 15.08
C ALA A 431 5.87 1.12 13.85
N SER A 432 7.00 0.44 14.05
CA SER A 432 7.73 -0.31 13.02
C SER A 432 7.11 -1.66 12.67
N ARG A 433 6.17 -2.18 13.48
CA ARG A 433 5.50 -3.48 13.23
C ARG A 433 4.48 -3.39 12.10
N TYR A 434 4.11 -4.54 11.53
CA TYR A 434 3.05 -4.63 10.53
C TYR A 434 1.72 -4.18 11.14
N TYR A 435 0.89 -3.56 10.30
CA TYR A 435 -0.36 -2.94 10.73
C TYR A 435 -1.27 -3.91 11.49
N SER A 436 -1.49 -5.13 10.98
CA SER A 436 -2.43 -6.08 11.60
C SER A 436 -1.95 -6.57 12.99
N THR A 437 -0.64 -6.69 13.18
CA THR A 437 -0.05 -7.03 14.48
C THR A 437 -0.17 -5.86 15.45
N LEU A 438 0.17 -4.65 15.01
CA LEU A 438 0.02 -3.46 15.85
C LEU A 438 -1.45 -3.25 16.25
N TYR A 439 -2.38 -3.43 15.30
CA TYR A 439 -3.81 -3.37 15.54
C TYR A 439 -4.27 -4.39 16.59
N SER A 440 -3.91 -5.67 16.42
CA SER A 440 -4.28 -6.74 17.36
C SER A 440 -3.67 -6.56 18.76
N VAL A 441 -2.46 -5.99 18.85
CA VAL A 441 -1.79 -5.70 20.14
C VAL A 441 -2.43 -4.51 20.85
N LEU A 442 -2.86 -3.49 20.11
CA LEU A 442 -3.48 -2.30 20.68
C LEU A 442 -4.94 -2.54 21.09
N GLY A 443 -5.66 -3.38 20.36
CA GLY A 443 -7.05 -3.77 20.67
C GLY A 443 -7.94 -2.56 20.94
N ASP A 444 -8.68 -2.60 22.05
CA ASP A 444 -9.67 -1.59 22.45
C ASP A 444 -9.07 -0.21 22.79
N ARG A 445 -7.74 -0.06 22.82
CA ARG A 445 -7.06 1.24 22.98
C ARG A 445 -7.11 2.08 21.70
N LEU A 446 -7.60 1.51 20.60
CA LEU A 446 -7.66 2.11 19.27
C LEU A 446 -9.06 1.90 18.68
N PHE A 447 -9.60 2.93 18.03
CA PHE A 447 -10.92 2.93 17.38
C PHE A 447 -12.06 2.45 18.28
N ASN A 448 -11.99 2.80 19.56
CA ASN A 448 -13.07 2.58 20.51
C ASN A 448 -14.20 3.58 20.22
N ASP A 449 -15.45 3.09 20.21
CA ASP A 449 -16.64 3.89 19.91
C ASP A 449 -16.82 5.11 20.81
N ASP A 450 -16.30 5.07 22.04
CA ASP A 450 -16.39 6.17 23.02
C ASP A 450 -15.29 7.23 22.83
N HIS A 451 -14.28 6.98 22.00
CA HIS A 451 -13.19 7.94 21.82
C HIS A 451 -13.65 9.18 21.04
N GLU A 452 -13.16 10.34 21.48
CA GLU A 452 -13.26 11.58 20.72
C GLU A 452 -12.34 11.53 19.48
N LEU A 453 -12.84 12.04 18.37
CA LEU A 453 -12.21 11.90 17.04
C LEU A 453 -10.97 12.81 16.88
N GLU A 454 -10.87 13.89 17.65
CA GLU A 454 -9.81 14.89 17.60
C GLU A 454 -8.41 14.30 17.86
N SER A 455 -8.31 13.28 18.72
CA SER A 455 -7.02 12.62 18.98
C SER A 455 -6.52 11.91 17.71
N TYR A 456 -7.39 11.27 16.95
CA TYR A 456 -7.03 10.63 15.68
C TYR A 456 -6.63 11.67 14.62
N TYR A 457 -7.43 12.73 14.47
CA TYR A 457 -7.12 13.79 13.52
C TYR A 457 -5.79 14.49 13.85
N SER A 458 -5.56 14.84 15.11
CA SER A 458 -4.33 15.53 15.51
C SER A 458 -3.07 14.65 15.40
N ALA A 459 -3.17 13.33 15.59
CA ALA A 459 -2.09 12.40 15.27
C ALA A 459 -1.77 12.38 13.77
N ALA A 460 -2.80 12.39 12.91
CA ALA A 460 -2.66 12.48 11.47
C ALA A 460 -2.01 13.81 11.04
N VAL A 461 -2.39 14.93 11.66
CA VAL A 461 -1.76 16.24 11.43
C VAL A 461 -0.28 16.20 11.79
N ALA A 462 0.08 15.61 12.93
CA ALA A 462 1.50 15.49 13.32
C ALA A 462 2.32 14.70 12.30
N LEU A 463 1.79 13.58 11.80
CA LEU A 463 2.44 12.81 10.75
C LEU A 463 2.58 13.64 9.46
N PHE A 464 1.48 14.21 8.96
CA PHE A 464 1.44 15.05 7.76
C PHE A 464 2.47 16.18 7.81
N ARG A 465 2.54 16.90 8.93
CA ARG A 465 3.47 18.01 9.12
C ARG A 465 4.92 17.52 9.17
N SER A 466 5.19 16.38 9.81
CA SER A 466 6.52 15.78 9.80
C SER A 466 6.99 15.44 8.39
N GLU A 467 6.13 14.83 7.57
CA GLU A 467 6.44 14.46 6.19
C GLU A 467 6.66 15.69 5.30
N ALA A 468 5.85 16.75 5.48
CA ALA A 468 6.06 18.02 4.78
C ALA A 468 7.43 18.64 5.11
N LEU A 469 7.86 18.55 6.38
CA LEU A 469 9.15 19.07 6.81
C LEU A 469 10.32 18.22 6.30
N PHE A 470 10.16 16.90 6.15
CA PHE A 470 11.13 16.05 5.43
C PHE A 470 11.23 16.44 3.95
N ARG A 471 10.10 16.60 3.25
CA ARG A 471 10.07 17.00 1.83
C ARG A 471 10.74 18.35 1.59
N SER A 472 10.53 19.32 2.48
CA SER A 472 11.16 20.64 2.42
C SER A 472 12.66 20.65 2.78
N GLY A 473 13.22 19.54 3.27
CA GLY A 473 14.61 19.45 3.74
C GLY A 473 14.87 20.10 5.11
N VAL A 474 13.83 20.63 5.77
CA VAL A 474 13.93 21.18 7.12
C VAL A 474 14.30 20.10 8.14
N LEU A 475 13.71 18.91 7.99
CA LEU A 475 14.13 17.70 8.70
C LEU A 475 15.04 16.88 7.79
N LYS A 476 16.17 16.42 8.34
CA LYS A 476 17.13 15.57 7.61
C LYS A 476 16.58 14.16 7.43
N ASN A 477 16.82 13.56 6.26
CA ASN A 477 16.37 12.19 5.94
C ASN A 477 16.89 11.11 6.92
N GLU A 478 18.02 11.35 7.59
CA GLU A 478 18.57 10.51 8.66
C GLU A 478 17.58 10.24 9.81
N LEU A 479 16.57 11.13 10.01
CA LEU A 479 15.55 10.97 11.04
C LEU A 479 14.33 10.14 10.57
N LYS A 480 14.21 9.81 9.28
CA LYS A 480 13.07 9.05 8.73
C LYS A 480 12.85 7.69 9.43
N PRO A 481 13.89 6.91 9.81
CA PRO A 481 13.69 5.62 10.49
C PRO A 481 13.10 5.78 11.90
N VAL A 482 13.30 6.92 12.55
CA VAL A 482 12.80 7.25 13.89
C VAL A 482 11.70 8.31 13.88
N ARG A 483 11.02 8.50 12.73
CA ARG A 483 9.96 9.51 12.56
C ARG A 483 8.84 9.39 13.60
N TYR A 484 8.54 8.19 14.08
CA TYR A 484 7.53 7.96 15.10
C TYR A 484 7.98 8.43 16.49
N HIS A 485 9.27 8.30 16.82
CA HIS A 485 9.86 8.93 18.02
C HIS A 485 9.84 10.44 17.94
N LEU A 486 10.01 11.00 16.73
CA LEU A 486 9.83 12.43 16.49
C LEU A 486 8.39 12.86 16.83
N LEU A 487 7.37 12.10 16.41
CA LEU A 487 5.97 12.40 16.77
C LEU A 487 5.73 12.32 18.29
N GLN A 488 6.32 11.32 18.96
CA GLN A 488 6.25 11.21 20.42
C GLN A 488 6.88 12.45 21.09
N ALA A 489 8.10 12.84 20.69
CA ALA A 489 8.78 14.01 21.23
C ALA A 489 7.96 15.30 21.02
N VAL A 490 7.34 15.46 19.85
CA VAL A 490 6.42 16.58 19.56
C VAL A 490 5.22 16.58 20.52
N ARG A 491 4.58 15.44 20.77
CA ARG A 491 3.49 15.36 21.77
C ARG A 491 3.98 15.76 23.16
N HIS A 492 5.12 15.23 23.58
CA HIS A 492 5.69 15.57 24.89
C HIS A 492 6.08 17.04 25.00
N LEU A 493 6.54 17.67 23.92
CA LEU A 493 6.89 19.09 23.92
C LEU A 493 5.66 20.00 24.00
N VAL A 494 4.52 19.62 23.40
CA VAL A 494 3.33 20.49 23.26
C VAL A 494 2.24 20.18 24.29
N VAL A 495 1.96 18.90 24.53
CA VAL A 495 0.92 18.45 25.46
C VAL A 495 1.53 18.06 26.81
N GLY A 496 2.69 17.43 26.79
CA GLY A 496 3.34 16.86 27.97
C GLY A 496 3.06 15.37 28.14
N SER A 497 3.54 14.80 29.24
CA SER A 497 3.54 13.34 29.46
C SER A 497 2.18 12.78 29.87
N LYS A 498 1.31 13.59 30.48
CA LYS A 498 0.00 13.15 30.98
C LYS A 498 -1.08 13.44 29.94
N LEU A 499 -1.88 12.42 29.63
CA LEU A 499 -3.08 12.53 28.80
C LEU A 499 -4.33 12.38 29.65
N GLU A 500 -5.41 13.01 29.20
CA GLU A 500 -6.74 12.81 29.75
C GLU A 500 -7.40 11.62 29.03
N PRO A 501 -8.45 11.01 29.61
CA PRO A 501 -9.17 9.91 28.96
C PRO A 501 -9.65 10.29 27.55
N PHE A 502 -9.51 9.38 26.59
CA PHE A 502 -9.82 9.66 25.17
C PHE A 502 -11.28 9.98 24.88
N ASN A 503 -12.18 9.65 25.79
CA ASN A 503 -13.61 9.98 25.74
C ASN A 503 -13.96 11.30 26.49
N SER A 504 -12.97 12.08 26.93
CA SER A 504 -13.20 13.29 27.73
C SER A 504 -13.16 14.56 26.89
N ALA A 505 -13.99 15.54 27.28
CA ALA A 505 -13.97 16.88 26.69
C ALA A 505 -12.61 17.60 26.89
N ALA A 506 -11.87 17.26 27.96
CA ALA A 506 -10.54 17.78 28.20
C ALA A 506 -9.53 17.26 27.17
N GLN A 507 -9.58 15.97 26.85
CA GLN A 507 -8.73 15.38 25.81
C GLN A 507 -9.10 15.91 24.42
N LYS A 508 -10.39 16.05 24.13
CA LYS A 508 -10.90 16.70 22.90
C LYS A 508 -10.28 18.09 22.70
N LYS A 509 -10.36 18.96 23.71
CA LYS A 509 -9.80 20.33 23.68
C LYS A 509 -8.28 20.31 23.50
N THR A 510 -7.60 19.40 24.19
CA THR A 510 -6.14 19.26 24.13
C THR A 510 -5.67 18.83 22.73
N ALA A 511 -6.33 17.83 22.14
CA ALA A 511 -6.02 17.34 20.80
C ALA A 511 -6.31 18.40 19.72
N ALA A 512 -7.42 19.15 19.85
CA ALA A 512 -7.72 20.26 18.95
C ALA A 512 -6.66 21.38 19.02
N ALA A 513 -6.23 21.77 20.23
CA ALA A 513 -5.17 22.77 20.41
C ALA A 513 -3.83 22.28 19.86
N PHE A 514 -3.51 21.00 20.05
CA PHE A 514 -2.32 20.36 19.48
C PHE A 514 -2.34 20.43 17.95
N ALA A 515 -3.44 20.06 17.30
CA ALA A 515 -3.59 20.17 15.85
C ALA A 515 -3.46 21.61 15.34
N ALA A 516 -4.15 22.57 15.99
CA ALA A 516 -4.10 23.98 15.61
C ALA A 516 -2.67 24.55 15.66
N LEU A 517 -1.89 24.15 16.66
CA LEU A 517 -0.49 24.57 16.77
C LEU A 517 0.37 24.03 15.63
N LEU A 518 0.13 22.79 15.21
CA LEU A 518 0.87 22.15 14.13
C LEU A 518 0.45 22.62 12.74
N TRP A 519 -0.76 23.17 12.58
CA TRP A 519 -1.17 23.82 11.33
C TRP A 519 -0.49 25.16 11.11
N ASN A 520 -0.05 25.84 12.17
CA ASN A 520 0.78 27.04 12.04
C ASN A 520 2.20 26.64 11.56
N PRO A 521 2.66 27.09 10.37
CA PRO A 521 3.93 26.64 9.80
C PRO A 521 5.15 26.96 10.68
N ASP A 522 5.21 28.16 11.25
CA ASP A 522 6.34 28.63 12.05
C ASP A 522 6.44 27.86 13.38
N HIS A 523 5.30 27.67 14.05
CA HIS A 523 5.23 26.89 15.28
C HIS A 523 5.58 25.43 15.01
N SER A 524 4.96 24.83 13.97
CA SER A 524 5.24 23.47 13.53
C SER A 524 6.74 23.26 13.29
N GLU A 525 7.36 24.09 12.46
CA GLU A 525 8.78 23.99 12.16
C GLU A 525 9.65 24.10 13.42
N SER A 526 9.38 25.08 14.29
CA SER A 526 10.11 25.28 15.53
C SER A 526 10.02 24.08 16.48
N ILE A 527 8.83 23.52 16.63
CA ILE A 527 8.55 22.36 17.47
C ILE A 527 9.27 21.13 16.93
N PHE A 528 9.15 20.86 15.62
CA PHE A 528 9.79 19.70 14.99
C PHE A 528 11.32 19.80 14.99
N LYS A 529 11.90 21.00 14.82
CA LYS A 529 13.36 21.20 14.99
C LYS A 529 13.83 20.89 16.41
N THR A 530 13.05 21.31 17.40
CA THR A 530 13.34 21.02 18.82
C THR A 530 13.22 19.52 19.10
N ALA A 531 12.16 18.89 18.61
CA ALA A 531 11.95 17.45 18.72
C ALA A 531 13.07 16.65 18.03
N ALA A 532 13.51 17.08 16.84
CA ALA A 532 14.61 16.44 16.12
C ALA A 532 15.91 16.48 16.93
N LYS A 533 16.21 17.62 17.57
CA LYS A 533 17.36 17.72 18.48
C LYS A 533 17.26 16.73 19.64
N ILE A 534 16.10 16.64 20.29
CA ILE A 534 15.87 15.67 21.39
C ILE A 534 16.07 14.23 20.91
N VAL A 535 15.55 13.88 19.74
CA VAL A 535 15.69 12.53 19.18
C VAL A 535 17.16 12.19 18.90
N ILE A 536 17.94 13.16 18.41
CA ILE A 536 19.38 13.01 18.16
C ILE A 536 20.15 12.90 19.48
N ASP A 537 19.87 13.78 20.45
CA ASP A 537 20.54 13.78 21.76
C ASP A 537 20.25 12.46 22.50
N ALA A 538 19.00 11.98 22.46
CA ALA A 538 18.59 10.69 23.02
C ALA A 538 19.20 9.48 22.31
N SER A 539 19.70 9.64 21.08
CA SER A 539 20.39 8.56 20.35
C SER A 539 21.78 8.28 20.91
N ASP A 540 22.37 9.22 21.68
CA ASP A 540 23.67 9.06 22.32
C ASP A 540 24.79 8.77 21.31
N GLY A 541 24.70 9.36 20.12
CA GLY A 541 25.65 9.13 19.02
C GLY A 541 25.46 7.81 18.27
N ASN A 542 24.46 7.00 18.60
CA ASN A 542 24.10 5.83 17.81
C ASN A 542 23.43 6.25 16.50
N GLU A 543 23.67 5.45 15.45
CA GLU A 543 23.03 5.61 14.15
C GLU A 543 21.51 5.35 14.25
N LEU A 544 20.71 6.24 13.66
CA LEU A 544 19.26 6.21 13.75
C LEU A 544 18.65 5.23 12.73
N THR A 545 18.89 3.94 12.92
CA THR A 545 18.36 2.89 12.06
C THR A 545 16.94 2.46 12.46
N ARG A 546 16.26 1.71 11.57
CA ARG A 546 14.95 1.12 11.89
C ARG A 546 15.04 0.16 13.08
N ASP A 547 16.12 -0.60 13.21
CA ASP A 547 16.33 -1.51 14.35
C ASP A 547 16.54 -0.75 15.66
N PHE A 548 17.31 0.34 15.62
CA PHE A 548 17.49 1.20 16.79
C PHE A 548 16.16 1.78 17.29
N SER A 549 15.25 2.13 16.37
CA SER A 549 13.92 2.64 16.73
C SER A 549 13.10 1.66 17.59
N LYS A 550 13.37 0.35 17.52
CA LYS A 550 12.61 -0.68 18.27
C LYS A 550 12.99 -0.75 19.75
N LEU A 551 14.08 -0.09 20.15
CA LEU A 551 14.55 -0.13 21.53
C LEU A 551 13.60 0.64 22.46
N ALA A 552 13.02 -0.09 23.42
CA ALA A 552 12.17 0.52 24.45
C ALA A 552 12.96 1.53 25.32
N THR A 553 14.27 1.30 25.51
CA THR A 553 15.17 2.22 26.21
C THR A 553 15.29 3.56 25.49
N PHE A 554 15.43 3.55 24.15
CA PHE A 554 15.47 4.77 23.34
C PHE A 554 14.16 5.54 23.44
N THR A 555 13.01 4.84 23.33
CA THR A 555 11.67 5.44 23.50
C THR A 555 11.53 6.15 24.85
N LYS A 556 12.00 5.53 25.92
CA LYS A 556 11.96 6.12 27.26
C LYS A 556 12.85 7.36 27.37
N ARG A 557 14.08 7.32 26.83
CA ARG A 557 15.00 8.47 26.80
C ARG A 557 14.40 9.66 26.07
N VAL A 558 13.83 9.44 24.88
CA VAL A 558 13.16 10.50 24.10
C VAL A 558 12.05 11.18 24.92
N ALA A 559 11.21 10.40 25.60
CA ALA A 559 10.14 10.95 26.44
C ALA A 559 10.67 11.76 27.65
N GLU A 560 11.74 11.28 28.31
CA GLU A 560 12.37 11.95 29.45
C GLU A 560 13.05 13.26 29.05
N GLU A 561 13.79 13.27 27.95
CA GLU A 561 14.45 14.45 27.41
C GLU A 561 13.43 15.49 26.91
N ALA A 562 12.36 15.05 26.23
CA ALA A 562 11.28 15.93 25.80
C ALA A 562 10.52 16.54 26.99
N ALA A 563 10.28 15.76 28.06
CA ALA A 563 9.66 16.27 29.28
C ALA A 563 10.55 17.31 29.98
N THR A 564 11.87 17.07 30.01
CA THR A 564 12.87 18.01 30.55
C THR A 564 12.89 19.31 29.73
N ALA A 565 12.91 19.20 28.41
CA ALA A 565 12.86 20.35 27.50
C ALA A 565 11.56 21.15 27.63
N ARG A 566 10.40 20.49 27.80
CA ARG A 566 9.12 21.16 28.10
C ARG A 566 9.18 21.93 29.41
N ALA A 567 9.74 21.34 30.46
CA ALA A 567 9.87 22.01 31.76
C ALA A 567 10.72 23.28 31.69
N LEU A 568 11.81 23.25 30.92
CA LEU A 568 12.69 24.40 30.68
C LEU A 568 12.07 25.48 29.78
N SER A 569 11.12 25.09 28.93
CA SER A 569 10.52 25.96 27.90
C SER A 569 9.16 26.57 28.29
N LYS A 570 8.70 26.41 29.54
CA LYS A 570 7.52 27.11 30.09
C LYS A 570 7.59 28.66 30.01
N SER A 571 8.67 29.23 29.47
CA SER A 571 8.86 30.64 29.12
C SER A 571 8.63 30.98 27.63
N LYS A 572 8.34 30.02 26.74
CA LYS A 572 8.11 30.27 25.31
C LYS A 572 6.60 30.45 24.99
N PRO A 573 6.21 31.54 24.29
CA PRO A 573 4.81 31.98 24.17
C PRO A 573 3.90 31.10 23.29
N TRP A 574 4.45 30.17 22.49
CA TRP A 574 3.68 29.28 21.61
C TRP A 574 3.46 27.87 22.19
N ILE A 575 3.95 27.57 23.39
CA ILE A 575 3.88 26.22 23.97
C ILE A 575 2.51 25.93 24.62
N LEU A 576 1.65 26.94 24.79
CA LEU A 576 0.28 26.81 25.32
C LEU A 576 -0.63 27.94 24.80
N PRO A 577 -1.92 27.69 24.50
CA PRO A 577 -3.00 28.61 24.86
C PRO A 577 -3.25 28.64 26.37
#